data_AF-A0A4Q2XBX3-F1
#
_entry.id   AF-A0A4Q2XBX3-F1
#
_cell.length_a   1.000
_cell.length_b   1.000
_cell.length_c   1.000
_cell.angle_alpha   90.00
_cell.angle_beta   90.00
_cell.angle_gamma   90.00
#
_symmetry.space_group_name_H-M   'P 1'
#
loop_
_entity.id
_entity.type
_entity.pdbx_description
1 polymer ?
#
loop_
_entity_poly.entity_id
_entity_poly.type
_entity_poly.pdbx_seq_one_letter_code
_entity_poly.pdbx_strand_id
1 'polypeptide(L)'
;MPSRRHIREAVVQFLYCADLEGGANPAELRGPFWDFVTESDRRSLQLATFRTVHHLAHGREGRLVEFVERLATANALLSAWPQAEVLKLELKRINEMESGWSTAFSKLERLPKDDDDASVAESFSAALEKFFKLDRDLALARLRFLQGIDDFPALRNQLEAVAATIRRLQRISDRLRMVEEPEKFPEQADLARLRDSKAEIRALRKKSDELVDSILAKKEEIDETLAAVVENFAPERIDPVDRAILRLGTYELLHAGTPPKVAMNESIELAKRFGTTDSKRFVNGVLDKIAKQASGNAGPSENQEVL
;
A
#
# COMPACT_ATOMS: atom_id res chain seq x y z
N MET A 1 2.01 1.62 13.19
CA MET A 1 2.06 0.13 13.10
C MET A 1 0.63 -0.36 13.25
N PRO A 2 0.15 -1.31 12.43
CA PRO A 2 -1.24 -1.78 12.52
C PRO A 2 -1.50 -2.41 13.89
N SER A 3 -2.67 -2.11 14.44
CA SER A 3 -3.10 -2.72 15.70
C SER A 3 -3.29 -4.23 15.52
N ARG A 4 -3.04 -5.01 16.58
CA ARG A 4 -3.31 -6.46 16.56
C ARG A 4 -4.78 -6.76 16.21
N ARG A 5 -5.68 -5.89 16.67
CA ARG A 5 -7.11 -5.95 16.35
C ARG A 5 -7.37 -5.83 14.84
N HIS A 6 -6.81 -4.83 14.16
CA HIS A 6 -6.98 -4.69 12.71
C HIS A 6 -6.42 -5.89 11.93
N ILE A 7 -5.31 -6.47 12.39
CA ILE A 7 -4.75 -7.69 11.80
C ILE A 7 -5.75 -8.84 11.94
N ARG A 8 -6.29 -9.08 13.15
CA ARG A 8 -7.29 -10.13 13.38
C ARG A 8 -8.55 -9.95 12.53
N GLU A 9 -9.04 -8.71 12.43
CA GLU A 9 -10.21 -8.39 11.60
C GLU A 9 -9.96 -8.74 10.13
N ALA A 10 -8.82 -8.35 9.57
CA ALA A 10 -8.43 -8.71 8.21
C ALA A 10 -8.27 -10.23 8.03
N VAL A 11 -7.68 -10.94 9.01
CA VAL A 11 -7.55 -12.40 8.95
C VAL A 11 -8.91 -13.10 8.96
N VAL A 12 -9.84 -12.69 9.82
CA VAL A 12 -11.20 -13.26 9.85
C VAL A 12 -11.92 -13.05 8.52
N GLN A 13 -11.83 -11.84 7.96
CA GLN A 13 -12.42 -11.53 6.65
C GLN A 13 -11.80 -12.40 5.54
N PHE A 14 -10.47 -12.59 5.55
CA PHE A 14 -9.80 -13.43 4.56
C PHE A 14 -10.25 -14.90 4.67
N LEU A 15 -10.24 -15.45 5.88
CA LEU A 15 -10.66 -16.84 6.12
C LEU A 15 -12.12 -17.07 5.72
N TYR A 16 -12.99 -16.10 5.98
CA TYR A 16 -14.38 -16.11 5.52
C TYR A 16 -14.49 -16.16 3.99
N CYS A 17 -13.75 -15.29 3.28
CA CYS A 17 -13.74 -15.30 1.81
C CYS A 17 -13.22 -16.62 1.22
N ALA A 18 -12.12 -17.15 1.78
CA ALA A 18 -11.52 -18.41 1.33
C ALA A 18 -12.46 -19.61 1.48
N ASP A 19 -13.27 -19.59 2.53
CA ASP A 19 -14.26 -20.60 2.81
C ASP A 19 -15.52 -20.49 1.92
N LEU A 20 -15.97 -19.28 1.60
CA LEU A 20 -17.17 -19.05 0.77
C LEU A 20 -16.98 -19.46 -0.68
N GLU A 21 -15.77 -19.32 -1.23
CA GLU A 21 -15.48 -19.71 -2.61
C GLU A 21 -15.23 -21.22 -2.78
N GLY A 22 -15.76 -22.05 -1.88
CA GLY A 22 -15.68 -23.51 -1.97
C GLY A 22 -14.27 -24.06 -1.76
N GLY A 23 -13.41 -23.36 -1.02
CA GLY A 23 -12.01 -23.72 -0.85
C GLY A 23 -11.14 -23.30 -2.05
N ALA A 24 -11.50 -22.21 -2.72
CA ALA A 24 -10.64 -21.57 -3.70
C ALA A 24 -9.22 -21.40 -3.15
N ASN A 25 -8.23 -21.55 -4.04
CA ASN A 25 -6.83 -21.51 -3.67
C ASN A 25 -6.54 -20.19 -2.93
N PRO A 26 -6.14 -20.23 -1.64
CA PRO A 26 -5.87 -19.03 -0.88
C PRO A 26 -4.84 -18.10 -1.53
N ALA A 27 -3.97 -18.61 -2.40
CA ALA A 27 -3.04 -17.79 -3.17
C ALA A 27 -3.75 -16.90 -4.21
N GLU A 28 -4.81 -17.40 -4.85
CA GLU A 28 -5.55 -16.68 -5.90
C GLU A 28 -6.43 -15.56 -5.32
N LEU A 29 -6.95 -15.78 -4.11
CA LEU A 29 -7.81 -14.83 -3.40
C LEU A 29 -7.09 -13.60 -2.84
N ARG A 30 -5.78 -13.70 -2.57
CA ARG A 30 -5.04 -12.64 -1.85
C ARG A 30 -5.04 -11.30 -2.56
N GLY A 31 -4.80 -11.28 -3.86
CA GLY A 31 -4.77 -10.02 -4.63
C GLY A 31 -6.09 -9.26 -4.51
N PRO A 32 -7.20 -9.83 -5.01
CA PRO A 32 -8.51 -9.21 -4.95
C PRO A 32 -8.96 -8.86 -3.53
N PHE A 33 -8.70 -9.73 -2.55
CA PHE A 33 -9.02 -9.46 -1.15
C PHE A 33 -8.33 -8.21 -0.62
N TRP A 34 -7.00 -8.11 -0.83
CA TRP A 34 -6.24 -6.96 -0.35
C TRP A 34 -6.61 -5.67 -1.07
N ASP A 35 -6.94 -5.76 -2.35
CA ASP A 35 -7.45 -4.62 -3.10
C ASP A 35 -8.75 -4.09 -2.48
N PHE A 36 -9.68 -4.98 -2.12
CA PHE A 36 -10.93 -4.61 -1.48
C PHE A 36 -10.74 -4.06 -0.06
N VAL A 37 -10.10 -4.80 0.84
CA VAL A 37 -10.01 -4.42 2.27
C VAL A 37 -9.19 -3.15 2.48
N THR A 38 -8.21 -2.87 1.62
CA THR A 38 -7.37 -1.66 1.73
C THR A 38 -7.85 -0.53 0.83
N GLU A 39 -8.98 -0.66 0.12
CA GLU A 39 -9.46 0.33 -0.86
C GLU A 39 -9.55 1.74 -0.26
N SER A 40 -10.20 1.88 0.89
CA SER A 40 -10.38 3.18 1.57
C SER A 40 -9.05 3.82 1.99
N ASP A 41 -8.14 3.03 2.56
CA ASP A 41 -6.81 3.49 2.98
C ASP A 41 -5.95 3.88 1.77
N ARG A 42 -5.96 3.07 0.71
CA ARG A 42 -5.26 3.35 -0.55
C ARG A 42 -5.77 4.63 -1.20
N ARG A 43 -7.09 4.81 -1.23
CA ARG A 43 -7.72 6.04 -1.76
C ARG A 43 -7.31 7.26 -0.95
N SER A 44 -7.37 7.17 0.37
CA SER A 44 -6.93 8.26 1.27
C SER A 44 -5.46 8.62 1.02
N LEU A 45 -4.60 7.62 0.86
CA LEU A 45 -3.19 7.80 0.51
C LEU A 45 -3.01 8.46 -0.86
N GLN A 46 -3.74 8.03 -1.88
CA GLN A 46 -3.68 8.60 -3.24
C GLN A 46 -4.11 10.07 -3.25
N LEU A 47 -5.18 10.42 -2.54
CA LEU A 47 -5.64 11.81 -2.40
C LEU A 47 -4.62 12.68 -1.66
N ALA A 48 -4.06 12.18 -0.56
CA ALA A 48 -3.00 12.87 0.17
C ALA A 48 -1.76 13.07 -0.71
N THR A 49 -1.38 12.04 -1.47
CA THR A 49 -0.27 12.08 -2.44
C THR A 49 -0.51 13.19 -3.47
N PHE A 50 -1.69 13.20 -4.11
CA PHE A 50 -2.03 14.21 -5.10
C PHE A 50 -2.06 15.63 -4.52
N ARG A 51 -2.61 15.82 -3.32
CA ARG A 51 -2.60 17.13 -2.65
C ARG A 51 -1.17 17.66 -2.44
N THR A 52 -0.25 16.78 -2.05
CA THR A 52 1.17 17.13 -1.89
C THR A 52 1.81 17.45 -3.24
N VAL A 53 1.57 16.64 -4.29
CA VAL A 53 2.03 16.92 -5.67
C VAL A 53 1.52 18.29 -6.13
N HIS A 54 0.23 18.56 -5.96
CA HIS A 54 -0.40 19.81 -6.36
C HIS A 54 0.22 21.01 -5.64
N HIS A 55 0.48 20.91 -4.34
CA HIS A 55 1.17 21.96 -3.58
C HIS A 55 2.59 22.20 -4.12
N LEU A 56 3.36 21.14 -4.38
CA LEU A 56 4.73 21.25 -4.89
C LEU A 56 4.81 21.77 -6.33
N ALA A 57 3.79 21.50 -7.14
CA ALA A 57 3.65 22.01 -8.49
C ALA A 57 3.28 23.50 -8.54
N HIS A 58 3.01 24.15 -7.40
CA HIS A 58 2.62 25.54 -7.38
C HIS A 58 3.68 26.47 -7.99
N GLY A 59 3.26 27.35 -8.89
CA GLY A 59 4.14 28.25 -9.64
C GLY A 59 5.03 27.56 -10.68
N ARG A 60 4.85 26.27 -10.95
CA ARG A 60 5.58 25.55 -12.03
C ARG A 60 5.25 26.15 -13.40
N GLU A 61 4.01 26.58 -13.63
CA GLU A 61 3.56 27.14 -14.90
C GLU A 61 4.39 28.37 -15.33
N GLY A 62 4.63 29.32 -14.41
CA GLY A 62 5.49 30.47 -14.70
C GLY A 62 6.92 30.07 -15.07
N ARG A 63 7.47 29.02 -14.45
CA ARG A 63 8.80 28.48 -14.79
C ARG A 63 8.80 27.80 -16.16
N LEU A 64 7.68 27.20 -16.55
CA LEU A 64 7.51 26.59 -17.86
C LEU A 64 7.44 27.66 -18.96
N VAL A 65 6.70 28.75 -18.74
CA VAL A 65 6.67 29.89 -19.66
C VAL A 65 8.09 30.42 -19.89
N GLU A 66 8.85 30.65 -18.81
CA GLU A 66 10.25 31.11 -18.89
C GLU A 66 11.15 30.10 -19.63
N PHE A 67 10.91 28.79 -19.47
CA PHE A 67 11.61 27.76 -20.24
C PHE A 67 11.29 27.85 -21.74
N VAL A 68 10.02 27.97 -22.12
CA VAL A 68 9.59 28.03 -23.53
C VAL A 68 10.15 29.28 -24.22
N GLU A 69 10.17 30.43 -23.54
CA GLU A 69 10.79 31.65 -24.07
C GLU A 69 12.28 31.44 -24.38
N ARG A 70 13.02 30.81 -23.46
CA ARG A 70 14.46 30.54 -23.61
C ARG A 70 14.77 29.42 -24.59
N LEU A 71 13.83 28.48 -24.78
CA LEU A 71 13.93 27.37 -25.71
C LEU A 71 14.10 27.87 -27.16
N ALA A 72 13.39 28.93 -27.55
CA ALA A 72 13.49 29.52 -28.88
C ALA A 72 14.92 29.98 -29.19
N THR A 73 15.53 30.72 -28.26
CA THR A 73 16.92 31.19 -28.38
C THR A 73 17.90 30.02 -28.38
N ALA A 74 17.72 29.04 -27.50
CA ALA A 74 18.59 27.85 -27.44
C ALA A 74 18.53 27.02 -28.72
N ASN A 75 17.35 26.84 -29.32
CA ASN A 75 17.19 26.10 -30.58
C ASN A 75 17.82 26.83 -31.78
N ALA A 76 17.69 28.15 -31.84
CA ALA A 76 18.34 28.96 -32.87
C ALA A 76 19.86 28.82 -32.79
N LEU A 77 20.41 28.89 -31.58
CA LEU A 77 21.82 28.71 -31.31
C LEU A 77 22.31 27.30 -31.69
N LEU A 78 21.64 26.25 -31.22
CA LEU A 78 22.02 24.86 -31.50
C LEU A 78 21.94 24.52 -32.99
N SER A 79 21.08 25.19 -33.76
CA SER A 79 20.99 24.97 -35.20
C SER A 79 22.23 25.43 -35.97
N ALA A 80 23.06 26.29 -35.37
CA ALA A 80 24.37 26.66 -35.93
C ALA A 80 25.49 25.65 -35.57
N TRP A 81 25.20 24.61 -34.78
CA TRP A 81 26.18 23.64 -34.26
C TRP A 81 25.77 22.20 -34.60
N PRO A 82 26.09 21.68 -35.79
CA PRO A 82 25.71 20.33 -36.22
C PRO A 82 26.20 19.22 -35.28
N GLN A 83 27.35 19.40 -34.63
CA GLN A 83 27.87 18.41 -33.67
C GLN A 83 27.02 18.34 -32.38
N ALA A 84 26.20 19.35 -32.10
CA ALA A 84 25.35 19.44 -30.91
C ALA A 84 23.89 19.01 -31.19
N GLU A 85 23.62 18.29 -32.28
CA GLU A 85 22.27 17.83 -32.64
C GLU A 85 21.61 17.01 -31.51
N VAL A 86 22.40 16.25 -30.75
CA VAL A 86 21.92 15.50 -29.56
C VAL A 86 21.26 16.42 -28.53
N LEU A 87 21.85 17.60 -28.26
CA LEU A 87 21.28 18.58 -27.32
C LEU A 87 19.97 19.17 -27.83
N LYS A 88 19.87 19.40 -29.15
CA LYS A 88 18.66 19.91 -29.80
C LYS A 88 17.52 18.90 -29.71
N LEU A 89 17.80 17.63 -29.97
CA LEU A 89 16.83 16.54 -29.85
C LEU A 89 16.35 16.37 -28.40
N GLU A 90 17.26 16.43 -27.43
CA GLU A 90 16.87 16.36 -26.00
C GLU A 90 16.05 17.57 -25.57
N LEU A 91 16.36 18.81 -25.99
CA LEU A 91 15.52 19.98 -25.71
C LEU A 91 14.12 19.85 -26.30
N LYS A 92 14.01 19.36 -27.54
CA LYS A 92 12.72 19.11 -28.18
C LYS A 92 11.92 18.09 -27.37
N ARG A 93 12.55 16.97 -26.98
CA ARG A 93 11.95 15.94 -26.14
C ARG A 93 11.48 16.49 -24.80
N ILE A 94 12.31 17.29 -24.12
CA ILE A 94 11.94 17.95 -22.86
C ILE A 94 10.68 18.79 -23.09
N ASN A 95 10.64 19.64 -24.12
CA ASN A 95 9.48 20.49 -24.40
C ASN A 95 8.18 19.72 -24.66
N GLU A 96 8.24 18.62 -25.42
CA GLU A 96 7.10 17.74 -25.66
C GLU A 96 6.61 17.09 -24.34
N MET A 97 7.55 16.62 -23.51
CA MET A 97 7.25 16.00 -22.23
C MET A 97 6.76 17.01 -21.18
N GLU A 98 7.21 18.25 -21.20
CA GLU A 98 6.68 19.35 -20.37
C GLU A 98 5.20 19.61 -20.69
N SER A 99 4.87 19.61 -21.99
CA SER A 99 3.48 19.77 -22.46
C SER A 99 2.62 18.57 -22.05
N GLY A 100 3.17 17.35 -22.17
CA GLY A 100 2.55 16.11 -21.67
C GLY A 100 2.33 16.14 -20.16
N TRP A 101 3.29 16.67 -19.40
CA TRP A 101 3.20 16.84 -17.95
C TRP A 101 2.04 17.75 -17.58
N SER A 102 1.95 18.94 -18.20
CA SER A 102 0.86 19.90 -17.93
C SER A 102 -0.51 19.29 -18.26
N THR A 103 -0.60 18.58 -19.38
CA THR A 103 -1.83 17.89 -19.80
C THR A 103 -2.25 16.81 -18.79
N ALA A 104 -1.30 15.98 -18.36
CA ALA A 104 -1.55 14.92 -17.37
C ALA A 104 -1.94 15.50 -16.00
N PHE A 105 -1.28 16.57 -15.58
CA PHE A 105 -1.58 17.25 -14.33
C PHE A 105 -2.98 17.88 -14.34
N SER A 106 -3.35 18.61 -15.39
CA SER A 106 -4.70 19.17 -15.53
C SER A 106 -5.79 18.10 -15.62
N LYS A 107 -5.47 16.92 -16.19
CA LYS A 107 -6.39 15.77 -16.16
C LYS A 107 -6.62 15.30 -14.72
N LEU A 108 -5.57 15.17 -13.91
CA LEU A 108 -5.69 14.80 -12.50
C LEU A 108 -6.49 15.82 -11.67
N GLU A 109 -6.33 17.11 -11.96
CA GLU A 109 -7.10 18.16 -11.28
C GLU A 109 -8.60 18.05 -11.51
N ARG A 110 -9.01 17.60 -12.70
CA ARG A 110 -10.41 17.49 -13.13
C ARG A 110 -11.07 16.17 -12.75
N LEU A 111 -10.29 15.12 -12.46
CA LEU A 111 -10.86 13.84 -12.06
C LEU A 111 -11.61 13.99 -10.72
N PRO A 112 -12.75 13.30 -10.56
CA PRO A 112 -13.46 13.30 -9.28
C PRO A 112 -12.56 12.72 -8.21
N LYS A 113 -12.45 13.46 -7.09
CA LYS A 113 -11.66 13.06 -5.91
C LYS A 113 -12.57 12.42 -4.86
N ASP A 114 -13.82 12.83 -4.86
CA ASP A 114 -14.91 12.35 -4.02
C ASP A 114 -16.01 11.76 -4.93
N ASP A 115 -15.86 10.50 -5.34
CA ASP A 115 -16.99 9.69 -5.86
C ASP A 115 -16.98 8.31 -5.22
N ASP A 116 -18.14 7.80 -4.81
CA ASP A 116 -18.31 6.45 -4.26
C ASP A 116 -18.22 5.35 -5.34
N ASP A 117 -17.88 5.71 -6.58
CA ASP A 117 -17.78 4.81 -7.73
C ASP A 117 -16.35 4.24 -7.90
N ALA A 118 -16.24 2.92 -7.77
CA ALA A 118 -15.00 2.17 -7.93
C ALA A 118 -14.33 2.40 -9.30
N SER A 119 -15.10 2.61 -10.37
CA SER A 119 -14.57 2.85 -11.72
C SER A 119 -13.84 4.20 -11.82
N VAL A 120 -14.28 5.19 -11.06
CA VAL A 120 -13.67 6.52 -10.98
C VAL A 120 -12.39 6.47 -10.16
N ALA A 121 -12.39 5.73 -9.05
CA ALA A 121 -11.21 5.52 -8.22
C ALA A 121 -10.08 4.80 -8.99
N GLU A 122 -10.42 3.78 -9.78
CA GLU A 122 -9.47 3.09 -10.63
C GLU A 122 -8.88 4.02 -11.71
N SER A 123 -9.72 4.85 -12.33
CA SER A 123 -9.30 5.86 -13.29
C SER A 123 -8.33 6.90 -12.69
N PHE A 124 -8.58 7.34 -11.45
CA PHE A 124 -7.69 8.27 -10.74
C PHE A 124 -6.35 7.63 -10.37
N SER A 125 -6.37 6.44 -9.80
CA SER A 125 -5.16 5.67 -9.47
C SER A 125 -4.27 5.47 -10.71
N ALA A 126 -4.85 4.99 -11.81
CA ALA A 126 -4.14 4.77 -13.06
C ALA A 126 -3.61 6.07 -13.68
N ALA A 127 -4.35 7.18 -13.54
CA ALA A 127 -3.89 8.48 -13.99
C ALA A 127 -2.70 8.99 -13.17
N LEU A 128 -2.71 8.81 -11.84
CA LEU A 128 -1.65 9.24 -10.95
C LEU A 128 -0.36 8.45 -11.20
N GLU A 129 -0.45 7.14 -11.42
CA GLU A 129 0.69 6.30 -11.78
C GLU A 129 1.30 6.71 -13.13
N LYS A 130 0.46 6.94 -14.14
CA LYS A 130 0.91 7.44 -15.46
C LYS A 130 1.59 8.80 -15.35
N PHE A 131 1.09 9.69 -14.49
CA PHE A 131 1.69 10.99 -14.24
C PHE A 131 3.09 10.86 -13.63
N PHE A 132 3.26 10.05 -12.58
CA PHE A 132 4.58 9.85 -11.98
C PHE A 132 5.57 9.21 -12.95
N LYS A 133 5.14 8.25 -13.77
CA LYS A 133 5.98 7.68 -14.83
C LYS A 133 6.48 8.76 -15.79
N LEU A 134 5.57 9.62 -16.26
CA LEU A 134 5.93 10.73 -17.15
C LEU A 134 6.91 11.71 -16.48
N ASP A 135 6.69 12.05 -15.21
CA ASP A 135 7.57 12.95 -14.45
C ASP A 135 8.98 12.36 -14.28
N ARG A 136 9.10 11.06 -14.00
CA ARG A 136 10.40 10.36 -13.94
C ARG A 136 11.13 10.40 -15.28
N ASP A 137 10.44 10.09 -16.37
CA ASP A 137 11.05 10.11 -17.70
C ASP A 137 11.50 11.53 -18.08
N LEU A 138 10.71 12.55 -17.72
CA LEU A 138 11.01 13.96 -17.94
C LEU A 138 12.23 14.39 -17.11
N ALA A 139 12.30 14.00 -15.84
CA ALA A 139 13.44 14.25 -14.97
C ALA A 139 14.74 13.67 -15.57
N LEU A 140 14.69 12.43 -16.07
CA LEU A 140 15.84 11.82 -16.74
C LEU A 140 16.25 12.57 -18.02
N ALA A 141 15.29 13.06 -18.81
CA ALA A 141 15.58 13.86 -20.00
C ALA A 141 16.28 15.19 -19.66
N ARG A 142 15.78 15.89 -18.64
CA ARG A 142 16.41 17.12 -18.14
C ARG A 142 17.85 16.87 -17.66
N LEU A 143 18.09 15.79 -16.92
CA LEU A 143 19.44 15.42 -16.47
C LEU A 143 20.38 15.10 -17.64
N ARG A 144 19.92 14.33 -18.64
CA ARG A 144 20.71 14.05 -19.85
C ARG A 144 21.11 15.32 -20.59
N PHE A 145 20.17 16.26 -20.76
CA PHE A 145 20.49 17.55 -21.39
C PHE A 145 21.53 18.34 -20.59
N LEU A 146 21.33 18.45 -19.27
CA LEU A 146 22.25 19.19 -18.39
C LEU A 146 23.67 18.61 -18.40
N GLN A 147 23.79 17.28 -18.37
CA GLN A 147 25.08 16.58 -18.48
C GLN A 147 25.68 16.72 -19.88
N GLY A 148 24.86 16.60 -20.93
CA GLY A 148 25.33 16.72 -22.31
C GLY A 148 25.92 18.10 -22.63
N ILE A 149 25.52 19.17 -21.95
CA ILE A 149 26.15 20.49 -22.10
C ILE A 149 27.66 20.43 -21.78
N ASP A 150 28.09 19.57 -20.87
CA ASP A 150 29.49 19.48 -20.46
C ASP A 150 30.42 18.98 -21.57
N ASP A 151 29.88 18.24 -22.53
CA ASP A 151 30.60 17.80 -23.73
C ASP A 151 30.83 18.95 -24.74
N PHE A 152 30.16 20.09 -24.55
CA PHE A 152 30.27 21.27 -25.42
C PHE A 152 30.65 22.54 -24.62
N PRO A 153 31.91 22.69 -24.16
CA PRO A 153 32.32 23.83 -23.35
C PRO A 153 32.05 25.21 -23.97
N ALA A 154 32.12 25.30 -25.31
CA ALA A 154 31.81 26.52 -26.05
C ALA A 154 30.34 26.96 -25.94
N LEU A 155 29.41 26.02 -25.71
CA LEU A 155 27.98 26.28 -25.61
C LEU A 155 27.52 26.46 -24.17
N ARG A 156 28.31 26.06 -23.17
CA ARG A 156 27.93 26.08 -21.74
C ARG A 156 27.36 27.43 -21.30
N ASN A 157 28.12 28.51 -21.48
CA ASN A 157 27.70 29.85 -21.06
C ASN A 157 26.49 30.35 -21.87
N GLN A 158 26.38 29.95 -23.14
CA GLN A 158 25.32 30.39 -24.04
C GLN A 158 23.99 29.69 -23.74
N LEU A 159 24.04 28.43 -23.30
CA LEU A 159 22.88 27.63 -22.90
C LEU A 159 22.52 27.78 -21.42
N GLU A 160 23.31 28.51 -20.64
CA GLU A 160 23.11 28.59 -19.18
C GLU A 160 21.73 29.14 -18.79
N ALA A 161 21.17 30.06 -19.59
CA ALA A 161 19.83 30.59 -19.34
C ALA A 161 18.76 29.47 -19.39
N VAL A 162 18.79 28.61 -20.42
CA VAL A 162 17.83 27.48 -20.52
C VAL A 162 18.19 26.35 -19.55
N ALA A 163 19.47 26.12 -19.29
CA ALA A 163 19.90 25.15 -18.28
C ALA A 163 19.41 25.53 -16.88
N ALA A 164 19.43 26.82 -16.53
CA ALA A 164 18.95 27.31 -15.25
C ALA A 164 17.43 27.18 -15.07
N THR A 165 16.62 27.33 -16.13
CA THR A 165 15.17 27.02 -16.06
C THR A 165 14.94 25.52 -15.91
N ILE A 166 15.66 24.70 -16.68
CA ILE A 166 15.61 23.24 -16.58
C ILE A 166 15.96 22.76 -15.17
N ARG A 167 17.05 23.26 -14.56
CA ARG A 167 17.41 22.92 -13.16
C ARG A 167 16.31 23.33 -12.17
N ARG A 168 15.65 24.46 -12.38
CA ARG A 168 14.54 24.90 -11.52
C ARG A 168 13.33 23.97 -11.64
N LEU A 169 12.99 23.53 -12.84
CA LEU A 169 11.93 22.55 -13.10
C LEU A 169 12.32 21.17 -12.56
N GLN A 170 13.60 20.78 -12.68
CA GLN A 170 14.14 19.53 -12.16
C GLN A 170 13.95 19.42 -10.65
N ARG A 171 14.18 20.49 -9.88
CA ARG A 171 13.96 20.50 -8.42
C ARG A 171 12.52 20.15 -8.03
N ILE A 172 11.53 20.44 -8.89
CA ILE A 172 10.14 20.05 -8.66
C ILE A 172 10.02 18.53 -8.82
N SER A 173 10.50 17.97 -9.93
CA SER A 173 10.47 16.52 -10.14
C SER A 173 11.27 15.75 -9.08
N ASP A 174 12.38 16.30 -8.59
CA ASP A 174 13.14 15.72 -7.47
C ASP A 174 12.27 15.65 -6.19
N ARG A 175 11.49 16.70 -5.92
CA ARG A 175 10.52 16.73 -4.81
C ARG A 175 9.33 15.78 -5.06
N LEU A 176 8.85 15.64 -6.29
CA LEU A 176 7.78 14.70 -6.63
C LEU A 176 8.22 13.26 -6.46
N ARG A 177 9.48 12.93 -6.77
CA ARG A 177 10.06 11.61 -6.50
C ARG A 177 10.02 11.28 -5.00
N MET A 178 10.25 12.25 -4.13
CA MET A 178 10.14 12.04 -2.68
C MET A 178 8.70 11.73 -2.27
N VAL A 179 7.71 12.34 -2.92
CA VAL A 179 6.29 12.07 -2.68
C VAL A 179 5.86 10.68 -3.18
N GLU A 180 6.43 10.22 -4.29
CA GLU A 180 6.17 8.88 -4.83
C GLU A 180 6.79 7.77 -3.95
N GLU A 181 8.03 8.01 -3.50
CA GLU A 181 8.83 7.05 -2.75
C GLU A 181 9.23 7.58 -1.36
N PRO A 182 8.28 8.00 -0.50
CA PRO A 182 8.58 8.68 0.76
C PRO A 182 9.35 7.79 1.75
N GLU A 183 9.30 6.47 1.59
CA GLU A 183 10.10 5.52 2.36
C GLU A 183 11.62 5.65 2.12
N LYS A 184 12.04 6.20 0.97
CA LYS A 184 13.47 6.39 0.64
C LYS A 184 14.04 7.69 1.21
N PHE A 185 13.19 8.55 1.79
CA PHE A 185 13.55 9.88 2.29
C PHE A 185 13.09 10.06 3.74
N PRO A 186 13.64 9.29 4.70
CA PRO A 186 13.21 9.32 6.10
C PRO A 186 13.37 10.70 6.77
N GLU A 187 14.33 11.50 6.30
CA GLU A 187 14.67 12.83 6.82
C GLU A 187 13.66 13.93 6.48
N GLN A 188 12.78 13.72 5.48
CA GLN A 188 11.77 14.69 5.06
C GLN A 188 10.55 14.63 5.99
N ALA A 189 10.53 15.50 7.01
CA ALA A 189 9.48 15.51 8.03
C ALA A 189 8.08 15.82 7.48
N ASP A 190 8.00 16.62 6.42
CA ASP A 190 6.76 16.97 5.71
C ASP A 190 6.12 15.78 4.99
N LEU A 191 6.87 14.71 4.73
CA LEU A 191 6.40 13.47 4.12
C LEU A 191 6.08 12.36 5.12
N ALA A 192 6.25 12.61 6.43
CA ALA A 192 6.06 11.61 7.47
C ALA A 192 4.68 10.94 7.39
N ARG A 193 3.61 11.72 7.21
CA ARG A 193 2.24 11.17 7.10
C ARG A 193 2.07 10.22 5.91
N LEU A 194 2.57 10.59 4.73
CA LEU A 194 2.48 9.73 3.55
C LEU A 194 3.27 8.43 3.74
N ARG A 195 4.48 8.55 4.30
CA ARG A 195 5.32 7.41 4.64
C ARG A 195 4.64 6.48 5.62
N ASP A 196 4.08 7.03 6.70
CA ASP A 196 3.44 6.27 7.77
C ASP A 196 2.19 5.55 7.24
N SER A 197 1.32 6.23 6.49
CA SER A 197 0.15 5.61 5.86
C SER A 197 0.54 4.47 4.91
N LYS A 198 1.54 4.68 4.05
CA LYS A 198 2.03 3.63 3.12
C LYS A 198 2.65 2.45 3.88
N ALA A 199 3.39 2.73 4.95
CA ALA A 199 3.98 1.72 5.81
C ALA A 199 2.92 0.91 6.57
N GLU A 200 1.84 1.56 7.02
CA GLU A 200 0.74 0.90 7.73
C GLU A 200 -0.05 -0.05 6.85
N ILE A 201 -0.42 0.37 5.63
CA ILE A 201 -1.09 -0.51 4.65
C ILE A 201 -0.21 -1.74 4.34
N ARG A 202 1.09 -1.52 4.07
CA ARG A 202 2.04 -2.61 3.79
C ARG A 202 2.20 -3.55 4.99
N ALA A 203 2.32 -2.99 6.19
CA ALA A 203 2.49 -3.76 7.41
C ALA A 203 1.24 -4.56 7.79
N LEU A 204 0.04 -4.01 7.56
CA LEU A 204 -1.22 -4.70 7.78
C LEU A 204 -1.28 -5.93 6.89
N ARG A 205 -1.11 -5.74 5.57
CA ARG A 205 -1.08 -6.84 4.59
C ARG A 205 -0.09 -7.92 4.97
N LYS A 206 1.18 -7.54 5.19
CA LYS A 206 2.24 -8.49 5.53
C LYS A 206 1.92 -9.32 6.78
N LYS A 207 1.55 -8.67 7.88
CA LYS A 207 1.30 -9.37 9.16
C LYS A 207 0.05 -10.24 9.11
N SER A 208 -0.98 -9.80 8.41
CA SER A 208 -2.18 -10.60 8.20
C SER A 208 -1.90 -11.80 7.30
N ASP A 209 -1.13 -11.62 6.21
CA ASP A 209 -0.68 -12.72 5.34
C ASP A 209 0.10 -13.77 6.14
N GLU A 210 1.06 -13.35 6.97
CA GLU A 210 1.85 -14.24 7.85
C GLU A 210 0.96 -15.03 8.82
N LEU A 211 -0.05 -14.38 9.40
CA LEU A 211 -0.97 -15.03 10.34
C LEU A 211 -1.93 -16.00 9.62
N VAL A 212 -2.44 -15.62 8.44
CA VAL A 212 -3.24 -16.49 7.58
C VAL A 212 -2.44 -17.74 7.21
N ASP A 213 -1.19 -17.58 6.75
CA ASP A 213 -0.31 -18.70 6.41
C ASP A 213 -0.14 -19.66 7.58
N SER A 214 0.07 -19.11 8.77
CA SER A 214 0.26 -19.91 9.98
C SER A 214 -1.01 -20.67 10.37
N ILE A 215 -2.19 -20.07 10.21
CA ILE A 215 -3.48 -20.72 10.48
C ILE A 215 -3.74 -21.81 9.44
N LEU A 216 -3.54 -21.53 8.15
CA LEU A 216 -3.79 -22.48 7.07
C LEU A 216 -2.86 -23.70 7.17
N ALA A 217 -1.60 -23.51 7.54
CA ALA A 217 -0.65 -24.60 7.79
C ALA A 217 -1.06 -25.53 8.95
N LYS A 218 -1.98 -25.07 9.82
CA LYS A 218 -2.50 -25.79 10.99
C LYS A 218 -3.99 -26.10 10.89
N LYS A 219 -4.59 -25.89 9.71
CA LYS A 219 -6.05 -25.92 9.55
C LYS A 219 -6.66 -27.26 9.97
N GLU A 220 -6.06 -28.38 9.55
CA GLU A 220 -6.57 -29.72 9.89
C GLU A 220 -6.55 -29.96 11.39
N GLU A 221 -5.42 -29.68 12.06
CA GLU A 221 -5.27 -29.78 13.52
C GLU A 221 -6.28 -28.90 14.28
N ILE A 222 -6.50 -27.67 13.78
CA ILE A 222 -7.47 -26.72 14.34
C ILE A 222 -8.90 -27.26 14.18
N ASP A 223 -9.27 -27.73 12.99
CA ASP A 223 -10.61 -28.24 12.70
C ASP A 223 -10.89 -29.55 13.49
N GLU A 224 -9.89 -30.42 13.67
CA GLU A 224 -9.97 -31.59 14.55
C GLU A 224 -10.19 -31.19 16.03
N THR A 225 -9.46 -30.19 16.51
CA THR A 225 -9.64 -29.66 17.86
C THR A 225 -11.05 -29.12 18.06
N LEU A 226 -11.56 -28.35 17.09
CA LEU A 226 -12.93 -27.84 17.13
C LEU A 226 -13.97 -28.97 17.11
N ALA A 227 -13.74 -30.02 16.33
CA ALA A 227 -14.61 -31.18 16.28
C ALA A 227 -14.71 -31.93 17.61
N ALA A 228 -13.65 -31.91 18.42
CA ALA A 228 -13.64 -32.58 19.72
C ALA A 228 -14.48 -31.86 20.80
N VAL A 229 -14.75 -30.56 20.67
CA VAL A 229 -15.50 -29.75 21.67
C VAL A 229 -16.90 -29.32 21.23
N VAL A 230 -17.18 -29.38 19.92
CA VAL A 230 -18.46 -29.04 19.33
C VAL A 230 -19.20 -30.33 18.97
N GLU A 231 -20.30 -30.60 19.65
CA GLU A 231 -21.13 -31.76 19.38
C GLU A 231 -21.71 -31.69 17.96
N ASN A 232 -21.58 -32.77 17.17
CA ASN A 232 -21.96 -32.81 15.75
C ASN A 232 -21.28 -31.72 14.89
N PHE A 233 -20.01 -31.41 15.17
CA PHE A 233 -19.24 -30.49 14.35
C PHE A 233 -19.20 -30.96 12.88
N ALA A 234 -19.89 -30.23 12.04
CA ALA A 234 -19.67 -30.24 10.60
C ALA A 234 -19.29 -28.80 10.24
N PRO A 235 -18.06 -28.54 9.76
CA PRO A 235 -17.62 -27.20 9.43
C PRO A 235 -18.65 -26.42 8.62
N GLU A 236 -19.32 -27.08 7.67
CA GLU A 236 -20.33 -26.52 6.76
C GLU A 236 -21.61 -26.09 7.46
N ARG A 237 -21.86 -26.55 8.69
CA ARG A 237 -23.04 -26.20 9.50
C ARG A 237 -22.80 -25.02 10.45
N ILE A 238 -21.55 -24.62 10.64
CA ILE A 238 -21.21 -23.44 11.43
C ILE A 238 -21.28 -22.23 10.51
N ASP A 239 -21.84 -21.14 11.03
CA ASP A 239 -21.81 -19.86 10.33
C ASP A 239 -20.36 -19.56 9.86
N PRO A 240 -20.14 -19.22 8.57
CA PRO A 240 -18.80 -19.04 8.05
C PRO A 240 -17.96 -18.00 8.81
N VAL A 241 -18.59 -16.96 9.36
CA VAL A 241 -17.91 -15.94 10.17
C VAL A 241 -17.48 -16.53 11.50
N ASP A 242 -18.39 -17.24 12.18
CA ASP A 242 -18.05 -17.92 13.45
C ASP A 242 -16.95 -18.96 13.25
N ARG A 243 -16.97 -19.72 12.15
CA ARG A 243 -15.92 -20.67 11.80
C ARG A 243 -14.57 -19.99 11.61
N ALA A 244 -14.52 -18.86 10.90
CA ALA A 244 -13.30 -18.08 10.72
C ALA A 244 -12.74 -17.55 12.05
N ILE A 245 -13.62 -17.03 12.93
CA ILE A 245 -13.25 -16.55 14.25
C ILE A 245 -12.74 -17.69 15.14
N LEU A 246 -13.42 -18.84 15.13
CA LEU A 246 -13.02 -20.01 15.90
C LEU A 246 -11.66 -20.56 15.47
N ARG A 247 -11.38 -20.60 14.16
CA ARG A 247 -10.07 -21.02 13.64
C ARG A 247 -8.96 -20.08 14.09
N LEU A 248 -9.16 -18.77 13.98
CA LEU A 248 -8.21 -17.77 14.47
C LEU A 248 -8.00 -17.91 15.99
N GLY A 249 -9.09 -17.96 16.77
CA GLY A 249 -9.03 -18.04 18.23
C GLY A 249 -8.34 -19.32 18.71
N THR A 250 -8.64 -20.46 18.08
CA THR A 250 -8.01 -21.75 18.38
C THR A 250 -6.52 -21.73 18.06
N TYR A 251 -6.14 -21.20 16.89
CA TYR A 251 -4.73 -21.01 16.55
C TYR A 251 -4.01 -20.12 17.59
N GLU A 252 -4.64 -19.02 18.01
CA GLU A 252 -4.03 -18.14 19.01
C GLU A 252 -3.86 -18.79 20.38
N LEU A 253 -4.79 -19.65 20.78
CA LEU A 253 -4.74 -20.41 22.03
C LEU A 253 -3.64 -21.48 22.03
N LEU A 254 -3.46 -22.17 20.91
CA LEU A 254 -2.58 -23.34 20.84
C LEU A 254 -1.17 -23.03 20.34
N HIS A 255 -1.00 -22.01 19.50
CA HIS A 255 0.24 -21.82 18.74
C HIS A 255 0.84 -20.41 18.81
N ALA A 256 0.04 -19.36 19.03
CA ALA A 256 0.53 -17.98 18.91
C ALA A 256 1.20 -17.40 20.18
N GLY A 257 1.27 -18.16 21.28
CA GLY A 257 1.78 -17.66 22.57
C GLY A 257 0.97 -16.49 23.14
N THR A 258 -0.23 -16.24 22.62
CA THR A 258 -1.13 -15.19 23.10
C THR A 258 -1.75 -15.66 24.43
N PRO A 259 -1.76 -14.83 25.50
CA PRO A 259 -2.40 -15.21 26.75
C PRO A 259 -3.86 -15.63 26.51
N PRO A 260 -4.33 -16.77 27.05
CA PRO A 260 -5.64 -17.33 26.71
C PRO A 260 -6.81 -16.33 26.87
N LYS A 261 -6.80 -15.57 27.96
CA LYS A 261 -7.81 -14.53 28.21
C LYS A 261 -7.85 -13.45 27.13
N VAL A 262 -6.69 -13.09 26.57
CA VAL A 262 -6.60 -12.09 25.49
C VAL A 262 -7.14 -12.68 24.19
N ALA A 263 -6.71 -13.88 23.80
CA ALA A 263 -7.20 -14.56 22.59
C ALA A 263 -8.72 -14.74 22.61
N MET A 264 -9.27 -15.17 23.76
CA MET A 264 -10.71 -15.32 23.95
C MET A 264 -11.43 -13.98 23.86
N ASN A 265 -10.99 -12.95 24.60
CA ASN A 265 -11.64 -11.65 24.59
C ASN A 265 -11.67 -11.04 23.18
N GLU A 266 -10.57 -11.13 22.43
CA GLU A 266 -10.48 -10.61 21.07
C GLU A 266 -11.40 -11.37 20.11
N SER A 267 -11.46 -12.70 20.23
CA SER A 267 -12.39 -13.53 19.45
C SER A 267 -13.86 -13.18 19.73
N ILE A 268 -14.19 -12.89 20.99
CA ILE A 268 -15.54 -12.47 21.40
C ILE A 268 -15.88 -11.09 20.83
N GLU A 269 -14.94 -10.15 20.81
CA GLU A 269 -15.15 -8.83 20.18
C GLU A 269 -15.33 -8.95 18.67
N LEU A 270 -14.60 -9.84 17.99
CA LEU A 270 -14.82 -10.15 16.57
C LEU A 270 -16.21 -10.73 16.33
N ALA A 271 -16.67 -11.64 17.19
CA ALA A 271 -17.99 -12.26 17.10
C ALA A 271 -19.12 -11.24 17.30
N LYS A 272 -18.94 -10.26 18.19
CA LYS A 272 -19.90 -9.14 18.34
C LYS A 272 -19.94 -8.24 17.11
N ARG A 273 -18.80 -8.06 16.43
CA ARG A 273 -18.68 -7.12 15.32
C ARG A 273 -19.18 -7.70 14.01
N PHE A 274 -18.90 -8.97 13.74
CA PHE A 274 -19.17 -9.60 12.44
C PHE A 274 -20.22 -10.72 12.49
N GLY A 275 -20.42 -11.33 13.66
CA GLY A 275 -21.34 -12.44 13.81
C GLY A 275 -22.80 -12.02 14.03
N THR A 276 -23.62 -13.00 14.36
CA THR A 276 -25.03 -12.83 14.72
C THR A 276 -25.22 -12.59 16.22
N THR A 277 -26.47 -12.42 16.66
CA THR A 277 -26.82 -12.25 18.08
C THR A 277 -26.28 -13.39 18.97
N ASP A 278 -26.22 -14.62 18.45
CA ASP A 278 -25.80 -15.80 19.21
C ASP A 278 -24.29 -16.09 19.11
N SER A 279 -23.60 -15.53 18.12
CA SER A 279 -22.18 -15.75 17.82
C SER A 279 -21.28 -15.49 19.02
N LYS A 280 -21.50 -14.39 19.76
CA LYS A 280 -20.74 -14.06 20.97
C LYS A 280 -20.75 -15.21 21.99
N ARG A 281 -21.94 -15.78 22.25
CA ARG A 281 -22.12 -16.84 23.25
C ARG A 281 -21.52 -18.14 22.76
N PHE A 282 -21.73 -18.46 21.49
CA PHE A 282 -21.20 -19.65 20.84
C PHE A 282 -19.67 -19.66 20.84
N VAL A 283 -19.03 -18.63 20.27
CA VAL A 283 -17.56 -18.49 20.21
C VAL A 283 -16.93 -18.57 21.59
N ASN A 284 -17.47 -17.84 22.58
CA ASN A 284 -16.97 -17.89 23.95
C ASN A 284 -17.05 -19.30 24.55
N GLY A 285 -18.17 -20.00 24.35
CA GLY A 285 -18.38 -21.34 24.89
C GLY A 285 -17.44 -22.38 24.30
N VAL A 286 -17.14 -22.30 23.00
CA VAL A 286 -16.22 -23.22 22.32
C VAL A 286 -14.78 -22.96 22.76
N LEU A 287 -14.32 -21.71 22.69
CA LEU A 287 -12.94 -21.36 23.04
C LEU A 287 -12.61 -21.60 24.52
N ASP A 288 -13.59 -21.45 25.43
CA ASP A 288 -13.42 -21.79 26.85
C ASP A 288 -13.15 -23.28 27.06
N LYS A 289 -13.84 -24.15 26.33
CA LYS A 289 -13.59 -25.60 26.39
C LYS A 289 -12.19 -25.94 25.87
N ILE A 290 -11.78 -25.34 24.74
CA ILE A 290 -10.45 -25.55 24.16
C ILE A 290 -9.35 -25.08 25.12
N ALA A 291 -9.50 -23.89 25.69
CA ALA A 291 -8.53 -23.35 26.66
C ALA A 291 -8.38 -24.23 27.91
N LYS A 292 -9.46 -24.87 28.37
CA LYS A 292 -9.44 -25.84 29.47
C LYS A 292 -8.75 -27.15 29.09
N GLN A 293 -8.98 -27.67 27.88
CA GLN A 293 -8.27 -28.85 27.40
C GLN A 293 -6.77 -28.60 27.23
N ALA A 294 -6.39 -27.43 26.71
CA ALA A 294 -4.99 -27.04 26.55
C ALA A 294 -4.27 -26.88 27.89
N SER A 295 -4.93 -26.33 28.91
CA SER A 295 -4.35 -26.19 30.26
C SER A 295 -4.39 -27.48 31.08
N GLY A 296 -5.35 -28.37 30.83
CA GLY A 296 -5.47 -29.68 31.47
C GLY A 296 -4.48 -30.76 30.98
N ASN A 297 -3.83 -30.54 29.83
CA ASN A 297 -2.76 -31.40 29.32
C ASN A 297 -1.36 -31.06 29.87
N ALA A 298 -1.23 -30.05 30.74
CA ALA A 298 -0.09 -29.94 31.65
C ALA A 298 -0.35 -30.88 32.83
N GLY A 299 0.07 -32.14 32.70
CA GLY A 299 -0.12 -33.17 33.72
C GLY A 299 0.41 -32.73 35.11
N PRO A 300 -0.16 -33.28 36.20
CA PRO A 300 0.21 -32.91 37.55
C PRO A 300 1.70 -33.23 37.77
N SER A 301 2.46 -32.24 38.23
CA SER A 301 3.78 -32.44 38.81
C SER A 301 3.68 -33.52 39.88
N GLU A 302 4.21 -34.71 39.56
CA GLU A 302 4.30 -35.85 40.46
C GLU A 302 4.96 -35.44 41.77
N ASN A 303 4.30 -35.86 42.85
CA ASN A 303 4.75 -35.93 44.23
C ASN A 303 6.27 -35.88 44.42
N GLN A 304 6.73 -34.84 45.12
CA GLN A 304 7.84 -34.97 46.08
C GLN A 304 7.26 -35.05 47.49
N GLU A 305 6.74 -36.22 47.83
CA GLU A 305 6.90 -36.78 49.17
C GLU A 305 7.98 -37.86 49.06
N VAL A 306 9.24 -37.52 49.34
CA VAL A 306 10.23 -38.47 49.86
C VAL A 306 11.26 -37.69 50.69
N LEU A 307 11.22 -37.96 52.00
CA LEU A 307 12.19 -37.71 53.09
C LEU A 307 12.30 -36.30 53.69
#